data_AF-A0A371JP75-F1
#
_entry.id   AF-A0A371JP75-F1
#
_cell.length_a   1.000
_cell.length_b   1.000
_cell.length_c   1.000
_cell.angle_alpha   90.00
_cell.angle_beta   90.00
_cell.angle_gamma   90.00
#
_symmetry.space_group_name_H-M   'P 1'
#
loop_
_entity.id
_entity.type
_entity.pdbx_description
1 polymer ?
#
loop_
_entity_poly.entity_id
_entity_poly.type
_entity_poly.pdbx_seq_one_letter_code
_entity_poly.pdbx_strand_id
1 'polypeptide(L)' 'MGKTIANTWTVLMILTITTALISMVNTTYTSGLILVLATFKFLIVAFQFMELKRAHFLWKFLILSYIILFTIIIFIVAF' A
#
# COMPACT_ATOMS: atom_id res chain seq x y z
N MET A 1 22.68 3.29 0.66
CA MET A 1 21.49 3.05 1.50
C MET A 1 20.58 4.29 1.63
N GLY A 2 21.08 5.48 2.01
CA GLY A 2 20.23 6.66 2.20
C GLY A 2 19.40 7.12 0.98
N LYS A 3 19.98 7.06 -0.24
CA LYS A 3 19.30 7.48 -1.47
C LYS A 3 18.04 6.67 -1.78
N THR A 4 18.08 5.35 -1.56
CA THR A 4 16.94 4.45 -1.82
C THR A 4 15.80 4.67 -0.84
N ILE A 5 16.12 4.94 0.42
CA ILE A 5 15.13 5.24 1.48
C ILE A 5 14.49 6.60 1.22
N ALA A 6 15.29 7.62 0.89
CA ALA A 6 14.80 8.94 0.54
C ALA A 6 13.84 8.89 -0.66
N ASN A 7 14.19 8.13 -1.70
CA ASN A 7 13.32 7.99 -2.88
C ASN A 7 11.99 7.31 -2.53
N THR A 8 12.01 6.29 -1.67
CA THR A 8 10.77 5.63 -1.21
C THR A 8 9.92 6.53 -0.35
N TRP A 9 10.54 7.36 0.49
CA TRP A 9 9.85 8.40 1.26
C TRP A 9 9.13 9.40 0.34
N THR A 10 9.79 9.87 -0.71
CA THR A 10 9.17 10.76 -1.70
C THR A 10 7.95 10.10 -2.36
N VAL A 11 8.06 8.84 -2.76
CA VAL A 11 6.93 8.09 -3.34
C VAL A 11 5.76 7.97 -2.36
N LEU A 12 6.03 7.68 -1.07
CA LEU A 12 4.99 7.59 -0.04
C LEU A 12 4.31 8.95 0.22
N MET A 13 5.05 10.04 0.18
CA MET A 13 4.51 11.40 0.32
C MET A 13 3.58 11.73 -0.85
N ILE A 14 4.00 11.43 -2.08
CA ILE A 14 3.17 11.61 -3.28
C ILE A 14 1.88 10.78 -3.14
N LEU A 15 1.98 9.50 -2.77
CA LEU A 15 0.80 8.65 -2.55
C LEU A 15 -0.12 9.18 -1.44
N THR A 16 0.41 9.93 -0.48
CA THR A 16 -0.39 10.52 0.61
C THR A 16 -1.15 11.76 0.13
N ILE A 17 -0.49 12.61 -0.64
CA ILE A 17 -1.13 13.77 -1.25
C ILE A 17 -2.22 13.33 -2.23
N THR A 18 -1.96 12.31 -3.06
CA THR A 18 -2.99 11.79 -3.97
C THR A 18 -4.19 11.20 -3.22
N THR A 19 -3.98 10.47 -2.12
CA THR A 19 -5.10 9.99 -1.28
C THR A 19 -5.93 11.13 -0.71
N ALA A 20 -5.28 12.22 -0.26
CA ALA A 20 -5.98 13.38 0.27
C ALA A 20 -6.83 14.07 -0.82
N LEU A 21 -6.27 14.27 -2.01
CA LEU A 21 -6.98 14.85 -3.15
C LEU A 21 -8.19 14.00 -3.56
N ILE A 22 -8.02 12.68 -3.64
CA ILE A 22 -9.11 11.75 -4.00
C ILE A 22 -10.23 11.76 -2.95
N SER A 23 -9.87 11.92 -1.67
CA SER A 23 -10.86 12.05 -0.59
C SER A 23 -11.74 13.29 -0.73
N MET A 24 -11.26 14.37 -1.35
CA MET A 24 -12.05 15.60 -1.52
C MET A 24 -13.11 15.48 -2.62
N VAL A 25 -12.93 14.56 -3.58
CA VAL A 25 -13.83 14.38 -4.72
C VAL A 25 -15.14 13.66 -4.33
N ASN A 26 -15.17 12.97 -3.17
CA ASN A 26 -16.39 12.39 -2.54
C ASN A 26 -17.34 11.66 -3.51
N THR A 27 -16.79 10.83 -4.39
CA THR A 27 -17.55 9.97 -5.31
C THR A 27 -17.87 8.61 -4.69
N THR A 28 -18.84 7.89 -5.24
CA THR A 28 -19.21 6.53 -4.82
C THR A 28 -18.02 5.54 -4.83
N TYR A 29 -17.00 5.79 -5.65
CA TYR A 29 -15.81 4.94 -5.77
C TYR A 29 -14.62 5.42 -4.92
N THR A 30 -14.76 6.51 -4.17
CA THR A 30 -13.66 7.13 -3.41
C THR A 30 -13.08 6.17 -2.37
N SER A 31 -13.91 5.43 -1.64
CA SER A 31 -13.46 4.42 -0.68
C SER A 31 -12.62 3.31 -1.32
N GLY A 32 -13.00 2.85 -2.51
CA GLY A 32 -12.33 1.78 -3.25
C GLY A 32 -10.97 2.23 -3.78
N LEU A 33 -10.90 3.47 -4.31
CA LEU A 33 -9.63 4.06 -4.74
C LEU A 33 -8.66 4.25 -3.57
N ILE A 34 -9.16 4.73 -2.41
CA ILE A 34 -8.34 4.87 -1.21
C ILE A 34 -7.83 3.50 -0.73
N LEU A 35 -8.67 2.46 -0.79
CA LEU A 35 -8.27 1.09 -0.45
C LEU A 35 -7.10 0.61 -1.33
N VAL A 36 -7.21 0.76 -2.66
CA VAL A 36 -6.14 0.37 -3.60
C VAL A 36 -4.85 1.15 -3.32
N LEU A 37 -4.95 2.46 -3.07
CA LEU A 37 -3.79 3.28 -2.71
C LEU A 37 -3.16 2.84 -1.37
N ALA A 38 -3.96 2.46 -0.39
CA ALA A 38 -3.49 1.94 0.89
C ALA A 38 -2.76 0.59 0.73
N THR A 39 -3.30 -0.31 -0.11
CA THR A 39 -2.63 -1.58 -0.45
C THR A 39 -1.25 -1.34 -1.06
N PHE A 40 -1.14 -0.40 -2.00
CA PHE A 40 0.14 -0.03 -2.61
C PHE A 40 1.12 0.57 -1.59
N LYS A 41 0.66 1.48 -0.72
CA LYS A 41 1.49 2.03 0.37
C LYS A 41 2.09 0.93 1.24
N PHE A 42 1.26 -0.03 1.66
CA PHE A 42 1.72 -1.13 2.50
C PHE A 42 2.79 -1.96 1.79
N LEU A 43 2.60 -2.32 0.51
CA LEU A 43 3.60 -3.07 -0.26
C LEU A 43 4.93 -2.33 -0.33
N ILE A 44 4.91 -1.02 -0.58
CA ILE A 44 6.11 -0.19 -0.63
C ILE A 44 6.83 -0.20 0.74
N VAL A 45 6.09 -0.04 1.83
CA VAL A 45 6.65 -0.09 3.19
C VAL A 45 7.24 -1.46 3.51
N ALA A 46 6.48 -2.52 3.23
CA ALA A 46 6.90 -3.90 3.45
C ALA A 46 8.21 -4.20 2.70
N PHE A 47 8.26 -3.98 1.39
CA PHE A 47 9.43 -4.33 0.60
C PHE A 47 10.66 -3.46 0.87
N GLN A 48 10.49 -2.18 1.19
CA GLN A 48 11.63 -1.27 1.34
C GLN A 48 12.06 -1.06 2.79
N PHE A 49 11.14 -0.94 3.75
CA PHE A 49 11.46 -0.63 5.14
C PHE A 49 11.54 -1.86 6.02
N MET A 50 10.75 -2.90 5.75
CA MET A 50 10.85 -4.18 6.49
C MET A 50 11.91 -5.11 5.90
N GLU A 51 12.76 -4.60 4.99
CA GLU A 51 13.80 -5.33 4.27
C GLU A 51 13.34 -6.67 3.65
N LEU A 52 12.05 -6.81 3.34
CA LEU A 52 11.50 -8.05 2.77
C LEU A 52 12.18 -8.46 1.48
N LYS A 53 12.82 -7.52 0.76
CA LYS A 53 13.69 -7.84 -0.38
C LYS A 53 14.77 -8.87 -0.06
N ARG A 54 15.36 -8.84 1.14
CA ARG A 54 16.40 -9.77 1.61
C ARG A 54 15.84 -10.99 2.36
N ALA A 55 14.56 -10.98 2.71
CA ALA A 55 13.92 -12.05 3.45
C ALA A 55 13.71 -13.31 2.58
N HIS A 56 13.61 -14.46 3.26
CA HIS A 56 13.29 -15.75 2.63
C HIS A 56 11.98 -15.68 1.85
N PHE A 57 11.90 -16.49 0.80
CA PHE A 57 10.74 -16.54 -0.10
C PHE A 57 9.40 -16.74 0.64
N LEU A 58 9.40 -17.53 1.72
CA LEU A 58 8.23 -17.74 2.58
C LEU A 58 7.65 -16.44 3.15
N TRP A 59 8.49 -15.50 3.62
CA TRP A 59 8.03 -14.24 4.19
C TRP A 59 7.42 -13.30 3.14
N LYS A 60 8.03 -13.27 1.95
CA LYS A 60 7.49 -12.52 0.81
C LYS A 60 6.10 -13.06 0.42
N PHE A 61 5.97 -14.39 0.37
CA PHE A 61 4.71 -15.04 0.04
C PHE A 61 3.64 -14.81 1.12
N LEU A 62 3.99 -14.95 2.40
CA LEU A 62 3.05 -14.75 3.52
C LEU A 62 2.44 -13.34 3.50
N ILE A 63 3.28 -12.33 3.28
CA ILE A 63 2.85 -10.93 3.30
C ILE A 63 2.04 -10.59 2.05
N LEU A 64 2.41 -11.15 0.89
CA LEU A 64 1.63 -10.99 -0.32
C LEU A 64 0.26 -11.66 -0.21
N SER A 65 0.19 -12.86 0.37
CA SER A 65 -1.06 -13.57 0.63
C SER A 65 -1.93 -12.81 1.64
N TYR A 66 -1.35 -12.32 2.73
CA TYR A 66 -2.04 -11.53 3.74
C TYR A 66 -2.67 -10.29 3.12
N ILE A 67 -1.93 -9.53 2.31
CA ILE A 67 -2.47 -8.28 1.75
C ILE A 67 -3.58 -8.53 0.72
N ILE A 68 -3.46 -9.60 -0.07
CA ILE A 68 -4.51 -9.99 -1.02
C ILE A 68 -5.78 -10.37 -0.25
N LEU A 69 -5.67 -11.22 0.77
CA LEU A 69 -6.80 -11.61 1.60
C LEU A 69 -7.43 -10.40 2.30
N PHE A 70 -6.62 -9.54 2.89
CA PHE A 70 -7.08 -8.33 3.57
C PHE A 70 -7.86 -7.40 2.62
N THR A 71 -7.33 -7.14 1.43
CA THR A 71 -8.00 -6.30 0.44
C THR A 71 -9.31 -6.93 -0.04
N ILE A 72 -9.35 -8.25 -0.29
CA ILE A 72 -10.57 -8.96 -0.69
C ILE A 72 -11.63 -8.89 0.42
N ILE A 73 -11.25 -9.14 1.67
CA ILE A 73 -12.18 -9.12 2.81
C ILE A 73 -12.79 -7.72 2.96
N ILE A 74 -11.97 -6.67 2.90
CA ILE A 74 -12.49 -5.30 3.00
C ILE A 74 -13.39 -4.98 1.82
N PHE A 75 -13.02 -5.41 0.61
CA PHE A 75 -13.84 -5.18 -0.57
C PHE A 75 -15.24 -5.79 -0.41
N ILE A 76 -15.33 -7.02 0.11
CA ILE A 76 -16.62 -7.71 0.35
C ILE A 76 -17.43 -7.06 1.48
N VAL A 77 -16.77 -6.52 2.52
CA VAL A 77 -17.46 -5.94 3.68
C VAL A 77 -17.91 -4.49 3.41
N ALA A 78 -17.13 -3.75 2.63
CA ALA A 78 -17.33 -2.31 2.41
C ALA A 78 -18.14 -1.97 1.15
N PHE A 79 -18.35 -2.94 0.25
CA PHE A 79 -19.11 -2.79 -0.99
C PHE A 79 -20.11 -3.94 -1.16
#